data_AF-A0A167VCZ8-F1
#
_entry.id   AF-A0A167VCZ8-F1
#
_cell.length_a   1.000
_cell.length_b   1.000
_cell.length_c   1.000
_cell.angle_alpha   90.00
_cell.angle_beta   90.00
_cell.angle_gamma   90.00
#
_symmetry.space_group_name_H-M   'P 1'
#
loop_
_entity.id
_entity.type
_entity.pdbx_description
1 polymer ?
#
loop_
_entity_poly.entity_id
_entity_poly.type
_entity_poly.pdbx_seq_one_letter_code
_entity_poly.pdbx_strand_id
1 'polypeptide(L)'
;MKYQQSFLKPILPEVYKGEPDADAFEKYSDQIHDYAKAAYMDSEQAIQLAGARCTGEAYRFYETEVRRGKKKFALTEFLRGMFDYIFPANFRTSQRILFESQVQRRGQKSVDFLRKLQTIARSCGDVSDREIVRHFWRYGYNKVVAKLISWK
;
A
#
# COMPACT_ATOMS: atom_id res chain seq x y z
N MET A 1 -29.31 30.79 12.24
CA MET A 1 -29.11 29.35 12.51
C MET A 1 -27.61 29.08 12.55
N LYS A 2 -27.05 28.76 13.72
CA LYS A 2 -25.65 28.35 13.86
C LYS A 2 -25.53 26.89 13.38
N TYR A 3 -24.86 26.67 12.25
CA TYR A 3 -24.46 25.32 11.85
C TYR A 3 -23.45 24.82 12.89
N GLN A 4 -23.89 23.92 13.77
CA GLN A 4 -22.97 23.01 14.44
C GLN A 4 -22.42 22.08 13.35
N GLN A 5 -21.36 22.51 12.66
CA GLN A 5 -20.44 21.58 12.05
C GLN A 5 -19.94 20.70 13.20
N SER A 6 -20.50 19.51 13.31
CA SER A 6 -19.93 18.43 14.09
C SER A 6 -18.53 18.20 13.52
N PHE A 7 -17.53 18.81 14.17
CA PHE A 7 -16.12 18.46 14.01
C PHE A 7 -15.96 17.01 14.48
N LEU A 8 -16.37 16.05 13.65
CA LEU A 8 -15.91 14.68 13.78
C LEU A 8 -14.40 14.76 13.59
N LYS A 9 -13.67 14.74 14.70
CA LYS A 9 -12.22 14.74 14.68
C LYS A 9 -11.80 13.56 13.81
N PRO A 10 -11.01 13.77 12.75
CA PRO A 10 -10.52 12.68 11.95
C PRO A 10 -9.81 11.67 12.86
N ILE A 11 -10.02 10.38 12.58
CA ILE A 11 -9.44 9.30 13.36
C ILE A 11 -7.93 9.42 13.28
N LEU A 12 -7.26 9.49 14.43
CA LEU A 12 -5.81 9.66 14.46
C LEU A 12 -5.14 8.46 13.76
N PRO A 13 -4.17 8.70 12.85
CA PRO A 13 -3.45 7.64 12.17
C PRO A 13 -2.77 6.69 13.15
N GLU A 14 -2.68 5.42 12.82
CA GLU A 14 -1.97 4.44 13.61
C GLU A 14 -0.46 4.67 13.57
N VAL A 15 0.26 4.08 14.54
CA VAL A 15 1.73 4.15 14.56
C VAL A 15 2.28 3.15 13.54
N TYR A 16 3.20 3.61 12.71
CA TYR A 16 3.98 2.74 11.82
C TYR A 16 5.42 2.61 12.34
N LYS A 17 5.94 1.37 12.42
CA LYS A 17 7.28 1.09 12.96
C LYS A 17 8.37 1.02 11.88
N GLY A 18 7.95 0.89 10.62
CA GLY A 18 8.86 0.74 9.49
C GLY A 18 9.18 -0.71 9.15
N GLU A 19 8.21 -1.60 9.32
CA GLU A 19 8.24 -2.95 8.75
C GLU A 19 8.06 -2.90 7.21
N PRO A 20 8.80 -3.71 6.43
CA PRO A 20 8.67 -3.76 4.97
C PRO A 20 7.43 -4.56 4.55
N ASP A 21 6.26 -4.15 5.04
CA ASP A 21 4.94 -4.69 4.75
C ASP A 21 4.13 -3.64 3.98
N ALA A 22 3.75 -3.98 2.74
CA ALA A 22 3.06 -3.05 1.85
C ALA A 22 1.66 -2.69 2.34
N ASP A 23 0.92 -3.63 2.94
CA ASP A 23 -0.44 -3.37 3.43
C ASP A 23 -0.39 -2.44 4.64
N ALA A 24 0.59 -2.63 5.54
CA ALA A 24 0.82 -1.74 6.68
C ALA A 24 1.21 -0.33 6.24
N PHE A 25 2.10 -0.23 5.24
CA PHE A 25 2.55 1.06 4.70
C PHE A 25 1.44 1.79 3.92
N GLU A 26 0.66 1.08 3.10
CA GLU A 26 -0.50 1.64 2.39
C GLU A 26 -1.53 2.17 3.37
N LYS A 27 -1.91 1.35 4.37
CA LYS A 27 -2.83 1.75 5.45
C LYS A 27 -2.35 3.02 6.15
N TYR A 28 -1.07 3.08 6.53
CA TYR A 28 -0.49 4.25 7.17
C TYR A 28 -0.56 5.49 6.25
N SER A 29 -0.16 5.34 4.99
CA SER A 29 -0.17 6.42 3.99
C SER A 29 -1.57 7.00 3.78
N ASP A 30 -2.57 6.13 3.63
CA ASP A 30 -3.98 6.50 3.48
C ASP A 30 -4.48 7.25 4.72
N GLN A 31 -4.21 6.74 5.92
CA GLN A 31 -4.61 7.39 7.16
C GLN A 31 -3.99 8.78 7.32
N ILE A 32 -2.71 8.96 6.95
CA ILE A 32 -2.07 10.29 6.96
C ILE A 32 -2.74 11.22 5.94
N HIS A 33 -2.98 10.74 4.72
CA HIS A 33 -3.64 11.53 3.67
C HIS A 33 -5.05 11.95 4.05
N ASP A 34 -5.85 11.01 4.55
CA ASP A 34 -7.23 11.26 4.98
C ASP A 34 -7.28 12.24 6.14
N TYR A 35 -6.38 12.08 7.12
CA TYR A 35 -6.31 13.01 8.25
C TYR A 35 -5.90 14.41 7.80
N ALA A 36 -4.82 14.52 7.00
CA ALA A 36 -4.32 15.79 6.51
C ALA A 36 -5.40 16.52 5.69
N LYS A 37 -6.14 15.79 4.86
CA LYS A 37 -7.26 16.32 4.07
C LYS A 37 -8.42 16.79 4.96
N ALA A 38 -8.83 15.97 5.92
CA ALA A 38 -9.93 16.31 6.82
C ALA A 38 -9.61 17.48 7.76
N ALA A 39 -8.35 17.63 8.15
CA ALA A 39 -7.86 18.71 9.00
C ALA A 39 -7.38 19.94 8.21
N TYR A 40 -7.48 19.95 6.88
CA TYR A 40 -6.98 21.02 6.00
C TYR A 40 -5.53 21.40 6.27
N MET A 41 -4.68 20.40 6.50
CA MET A 41 -3.27 20.59 6.80
C MET A 41 -2.47 21.01 5.57
N ASP A 42 -1.50 21.90 5.77
CA ASP A 42 -0.44 22.10 4.79
C ASP A 42 0.56 20.92 4.79
N SER A 43 1.52 20.93 3.86
CA SER A 43 2.49 19.84 3.73
C SER A 43 3.40 19.71 4.95
N GLU A 44 3.77 20.81 5.58
CA GLU A 44 4.67 20.80 6.74
C GLU A 44 3.96 20.20 7.96
N GLN A 45 2.72 20.63 8.21
CA GLN A 45 1.85 20.09 9.24
C GLN A 45 1.59 18.59 9.04
N ALA A 46 1.30 18.18 7.80
CA ALA A 46 1.06 16.78 7.47
C ALA A 46 2.31 15.90 7.70
N ILE A 47 3.50 16.40 7.36
CA ILE A 47 4.77 15.70 7.60
C ILE A 47 5.09 15.62 9.09
N GLN A 48 4.86 16.68 9.86
CA GLN A 48 5.05 16.66 11.31
C GLN A 48 4.12 15.65 11.98
N LEU A 49 2.86 15.59 11.56
CA LEU A 49 1.92 14.55 11.99
C LEU A 49 2.44 13.17 11.61
N ALA A 50 2.82 12.97 10.34
CA ALA A 50 3.33 11.69 9.85
C ALA A 50 4.52 11.20 10.68
N GLY A 51 5.52 12.06 10.90
CA GLY A 51 6.69 11.77 11.72
C GLY A 51 6.35 11.48 13.19
N ALA A 52 5.39 12.19 13.77
CA ALA A 52 4.91 11.92 15.13
C ALA A 52 4.20 10.56 15.26
N ARG A 53 3.72 10.00 14.14
CA ARG A 53 3.14 8.66 14.04
C ARG A 53 4.13 7.61 13.53
N CYS A 54 5.41 7.95 13.42
CA CYS A 54 6.48 7.01 13.12
C CYS A 54 7.18 6.54 14.40
N THR A 55 7.61 5.27 14.40
CA THR A 55 8.55 4.70 15.38
C THR A 55 9.56 3.83 14.63
N GLY A 56 10.55 3.25 15.33
CA GLY A 56 11.48 2.29 14.71
C GLY A 56 12.24 2.84 13.51
N GLU A 57 12.30 2.08 12.42
CA GLU A 57 12.97 2.47 11.17
C GLU A 57 12.29 3.64 10.48
N ALA A 58 10.95 3.72 10.53
CA ALA A 58 10.22 4.84 9.95
C ALA A 58 10.58 6.17 10.63
N TYR A 59 10.78 6.13 11.96
CA TYR A 59 11.20 7.33 12.69
C TYR A 59 12.67 7.68 12.44
N ARG A 60 13.55 6.69 12.22
CA ARG A 60 14.95 6.96 11.82
C ARG A 60 14.99 7.75 10.51
N PHE A 61 14.22 7.34 9.50
CA PHE A 61 14.06 8.10 8.26
C PHE A 61 13.56 9.53 8.51
N TYR A 62 12.50 9.69 9.30
CA TYR A 62 11.95 11.01 9.62
C TYR A 62 12.97 11.91 10.32
N GLU A 63 13.76 11.37 11.26
CA GLU A 63 14.79 12.13 11.96
C GLU A 63 15.91 12.57 11.01
N THR A 64 16.39 11.69 10.15
CA THR A 64 17.50 11.98 9.24
C THR A 64 17.10 12.95 8.13
N GLU A 65 15.99 12.67 7.45
CA GLU A 65 15.59 13.42 6.25
C GLU A 65 14.80 14.69 6.55
N VAL A 66 13.97 14.70 7.60
CA VAL A 66 13.10 15.84 7.91
C VAL A 66 13.66 16.71 9.02
N ARG A 67 14.05 16.12 10.16
CA ARG A 67 14.54 16.93 11.31
C ARG A 67 15.95 17.46 11.10
N ARG A 68 16.83 16.65 10.53
CA ARG A 68 18.23 17.02 10.27
C ARG A 68 18.46 17.48 8.84
N GLY A 69 17.59 17.06 7.92
CA GLY A 69 17.63 17.49 6.54
C GLY A 69 17.20 18.95 6.37
N LYS A 70 17.67 19.57 5.30
CA LYS A 70 17.30 20.95 4.90
C LYS A 70 16.23 20.97 3.81
N LYS A 71 15.76 19.80 3.38
CA LYS A 71 14.86 19.66 2.24
C LYS A 71 13.42 19.86 2.69
N LYS A 72 12.68 20.71 1.98
CA LYS A 72 11.23 20.78 2.08
C LYS A 72 10.64 19.63 1.27
N PHE A 73 9.76 18.85 1.87
CA PHE A 73 9.06 17.76 1.20
C PHE A 73 7.59 18.13 0.99
N ALA A 74 7.02 17.72 -0.14
CA ALA A 74 5.59 17.45 -0.18
C ALA A 74 5.30 16.12 0.54
N LEU A 75 4.07 15.94 1.07
CA LEU A 75 3.70 14.70 1.77
C LEU A 75 3.94 13.45 0.90
N THR A 76 3.66 13.53 -0.40
CA THR A 76 3.89 12.43 -1.35
C THR A 76 5.37 12.10 -1.52
N GLU A 77 6.24 13.11 -1.53
CA GLU A 77 7.70 12.91 -1.60
C GLU A 77 8.24 12.32 -0.31
N PHE A 78 7.70 12.75 0.84
CA PHE A 78 8.04 12.18 2.14
C PHE A 78 7.69 10.70 2.22
N LEU A 79 6.45 10.33 1.88
CA LEU A 79 6.01 8.93 1.88
C LEU A 79 6.81 8.09 0.88
N ARG A 80 7.09 8.62 -0.32
CA ARG A 80 7.94 7.94 -1.29
C ARG A 80 9.36 7.71 -0.75
N GLY A 81 9.98 8.73 -0.17
CA GLY A 81 11.32 8.60 0.41
C GLY A 81 11.35 7.58 1.56
N MET A 82 10.29 7.55 2.38
CA MET A 82 10.15 6.58 3.45
C MET A 82 10.04 5.15 2.91
N PHE A 83 9.24 4.97 1.85
CA PHE A 83 9.14 3.69 1.16
C PHE A 83 10.51 3.24 0.63
N ASP A 84 11.23 4.12 -0.06
CA ASP A 84 12.54 3.82 -0.63
C ASP A 84 13.61 3.53 0.45
N TYR A 85 13.47 4.08 1.67
CA TYR A 85 14.36 3.81 2.80
C TYR A 85 14.08 2.46 3.48
N ILE A 86 12.79 2.11 3.65
CA ILE A 86 12.38 0.92 4.41
C ILE A 86 12.35 -0.33 3.54
N PHE A 87 11.87 -0.21 2.30
CA PHE A 87 11.66 -1.35 1.43
C PHE A 87 12.93 -1.68 0.63
N PRO A 88 13.22 -2.97 0.41
CA PRO A 88 14.30 -3.37 -0.48
C PRO A 88 14.13 -2.76 -1.88
N ALA A 89 15.24 -2.36 -2.52
CA ALA A 89 15.20 -1.79 -3.86
C ALA A 89 14.55 -2.73 -4.91
N ASN A 90 14.62 -4.04 -4.70
CA ASN A 90 14.00 -5.06 -5.54
C ASN A 90 12.57 -5.44 -5.10
N PHE A 91 11.97 -4.71 -4.16
CA PHE A 91 10.67 -5.07 -3.59
C PHE A 91 9.59 -5.19 -4.67
N ARG A 92 9.44 -4.16 -5.52
CA ARG A 92 8.45 -4.18 -6.61
C ARG A 92 8.67 -5.33 -7.58
N THR A 93 9.92 -5.57 -7.98
CA THR A 93 10.29 -6.72 -8.81
C THR A 93 9.96 -8.05 -8.13
N SER A 94 10.19 -8.15 -6.82
CA SER A 94 9.86 -9.35 -6.05
C SER A 94 8.36 -9.58 -5.95
N GLN A 95 7.57 -8.51 -5.79
CA GLN A 95 6.11 -8.58 -5.84
C GLN A 95 5.62 -8.99 -7.25
N ARG A 96 6.27 -8.50 -8.32
CA ARG A 96 5.95 -8.90 -9.70
C ARG A 96 6.15 -10.40 -9.91
N ILE A 97 7.32 -10.91 -9.50
CA ILE A 97 7.63 -12.35 -9.55
C ILE A 97 6.64 -13.15 -8.68
N LEU A 98 6.27 -12.61 -7.51
CA LEU A 98 5.28 -13.22 -6.64
C LEU A 98 3.92 -13.29 -7.34
N PHE A 99 3.46 -12.22 -7.97
CA PHE A 99 2.21 -12.17 -8.72
C PHE A 99 2.20 -13.23 -9.83
N GLU A 100 3.26 -13.27 -10.64
CA GLU A 100 3.40 -14.19 -11.78
C GLU A 100 3.47 -15.67 -11.35
N SER A 101 3.96 -15.95 -10.14
CA SER A 101 4.02 -17.32 -9.59
C SER A 101 2.71 -17.78 -8.93
N GLN A 102 1.70 -16.93 -8.81
CA GLN A 102 0.45 -17.30 -8.14
C GLN A 102 -0.41 -18.27 -8.97
N VAL A 103 -0.83 -19.36 -8.33
CA VAL A 103 -1.79 -20.34 -8.87
C VAL A 103 -2.87 -20.58 -7.81
N GLN A 104 -4.14 -20.68 -8.23
CA GLN A 104 -5.22 -20.97 -7.30
C GLN A 104 -5.00 -22.34 -6.67
N ARG A 105 -5.05 -22.41 -5.33
CA ARG A 105 -4.86 -23.69 -4.61
C ARG A 105 -6.12 -24.54 -4.72
N ARG A 106 -5.96 -25.87 -4.68
CA ARG A 106 -7.10 -26.80 -4.65
C ARG A 106 -7.97 -26.51 -3.43
N GLY A 107 -9.26 -26.28 -3.64
CA GLY A 107 -10.21 -25.96 -2.56
C GLY A 107 -10.24 -24.48 -2.14
N GLN A 108 -9.36 -23.62 -2.67
CA GLN A 108 -9.43 -22.18 -2.44
C GLN A 108 -10.61 -21.58 -3.21
N LYS A 109 -11.41 -20.72 -2.57
CA LYS A 109 -12.49 -20.00 -3.26
C LYS A 109 -11.89 -19.02 -4.28
N SER A 110 -12.53 -18.91 -5.44
CA SER A 110 -12.05 -18.02 -6.51
C SER A 110 -12.00 -16.56 -6.08
N VAL A 111 -12.91 -16.12 -5.22
CA VAL A 111 -12.91 -14.76 -4.65
C VAL A 111 -11.66 -14.52 -3.79
N ASP A 112 -11.26 -15.49 -2.98
CA ASP A 112 -10.06 -15.37 -2.13
C ASP A 112 -8.78 -15.36 -2.99
N PHE A 113 -8.77 -16.11 -4.09
CA PHE A 113 -7.67 -16.07 -5.04
C PHE A 113 -7.57 -14.72 -5.74
N LEU A 114 -8.69 -14.18 -6.23
CA LEU A 114 -8.72 -12.85 -6.87
C LEU A 114 -8.27 -11.75 -5.90
N ARG A 115 -8.75 -11.78 -4.65
CA ARG A 115 -8.31 -10.84 -3.61
C ARG A 115 -6.80 -10.90 -3.39
N LYS A 116 -6.24 -12.10 -3.31
CA LYS A 116 -4.79 -12.28 -3.18
C LYS A 116 -4.01 -11.67 -4.36
N LEU A 117 -4.48 -11.88 -5.59
CA LEU A 117 -3.87 -11.28 -6.78
C LEU A 117 -3.93 -9.75 -6.74
N GLN A 118 -5.06 -9.18 -6.31
CA GLN A 118 -5.22 -7.73 -6.18
C GLN A 118 -4.29 -7.13 -5.13
N THR A 119 -4.13 -7.79 -3.97
CA THR A 119 -3.20 -7.34 -2.92
C THR A 119 -1.76 -7.29 -3.44
N ILE A 120 -1.29 -8.35 -4.11
CA ILE A 120 0.08 -8.38 -4.66
C ILE A 120 0.23 -7.36 -5.80
N ALA A 121 -0.80 -7.19 -6.65
CA ALA A 121 -0.76 -6.24 -7.74
C ALA A 121 -0.61 -4.78 -7.26
N ARG A 122 -1.27 -4.42 -6.15
CA ARG A 122 -1.14 -3.08 -5.54
C ARG A 122 0.29 -2.79 -5.09
N SER A 123 0.97 -3.77 -4.50
CA SER A 123 2.36 -3.61 -4.03
C SER A 123 3.38 -3.60 -5.18
N CYS A 124 3.09 -4.21 -6.33
CA CYS A 124 3.91 -4.10 -7.54
C CYS A 124 3.92 -2.67 -8.11
N GLY A 125 2.75 -2.03 -8.16
CA GLY A 125 2.56 -0.70 -8.76
C GLY A 125 2.56 -0.66 -10.29
N ASP A 126 2.84 -1.76 -10.98
CA ASP A 126 2.91 -1.86 -12.45
C ASP A 126 1.97 -2.91 -13.07
N VAL A 127 1.16 -3.60 -12.25
CA VAL A 127 0.23 -4.63 -12.70
C VAL A 127 -1.13 -3.99 -12.99
N SER A 128 -1.60 -4.10 -14.24
CA SER A 128 -2.92 -3.59 -14.63
C SER A 128 -4.07 -4.52 -14.23
N ASP A 129 -5.28 -3.97 -14.06
CA ASP A 129 -6.50 -4.78 -13.82
C ASP A 129 -6.70 -5.87 -14.88
N ARG A 130 -6.36 -5.56 -16.14
CA ARG A 130 -6.44 -6.51 -17.25
C ARG A 130 -5.46 -7.67 -17.09
N GLU A 131 -4.28 -7.44 -16.52
CA GLU A 131 -3.34 -8.50 -16.19
C GLU A 131 -3.84 -9.35 -15.03
N ILE A 132 -4.41 -8.75 -13.99
CA ILE A 132 -5.04 -9.47 -12.86
C ILE A 132 -6.10 -10.44 -13.38
N VAL A 133 -7.01 -9.95 -14.22
CA VAL A 133 -8.09 -10.77 -14.81
C VAL A 133 -7.53 -11.88 -15.69
N ARG A 134 -6.54 -11.59 -16.54
CA ARG A 134 -5.89 -12.61 -17.39
C ARG A 134 -5.21 -13.69 -16.55
N HIS A 135 -4.50 -13.30 -15.49
CA HIS A 135 -3.83 -14.22 -14.58
C HIS A 135 -4.83 -15.10 -13.84
N PHE A 136 -5.92 -14.50 -13.36
CA PHE A 136 -7.03 -15.21 -12.71
C PHE A 136 -7.64 -16.28 -13.63
N TRP A 137 -7.91 -15.96 -14.90
CA TRP A 137 -8.48 -16.95 -15.83
C TRP A 137 -7.50 -18.05 -16.21
N ARG A 138 -6.20 -17.72 -16.34
CA ARG A 138 -5.15 -18.66 -16.75
C ARG A 138 -4.76 -19.65 -15.65
N TYR A 139 -4.68 -19.18 -14.41
CA TYR A 139 -4.16 -19.95 -13.27
C TYR A 139 -5.20 -20.21 -12.17
N GLY A 140 -6.44 -19.80 -12.38
CA GLY A 140 -7.59 -20.17 -11.57
C GLY A 140 -8.04 -21.61 -11.83
N TYR A 141 -8.62 -22.26 -10.82
CA TYR A 141 -9.34 -23.52 -10.95
C TYR A 141 -10.69 -23.29 -11.66
N ASN A 142 -10.62 -22.93 -12.94
CA ASN A 142 -11.78 -22.81 -13.81
C ASN A 142 -12.02 -24.14 -14.51
N LYS A 143 -13.08 -24.87 -14.12
CA LYS A 143 -13.45 -26.17 -14.72
C LYS A 143 -13.62 -26.10 -16.25
N VAL A 144 -13.84 -24.90 -16.82
CA VAL A 144 -13.94 -24.66 -18.27
C VAL A 144 -12.57 -24.75 -18.97
N VAL A 145 -11.50 -24.22 -18.36
CA VAL A 145 -10.14 -24.24 -18.94
C VAL A 145 -9.49 -25.62 -18.76
N ALA A 146 -9.73 -26.28 -17.62
CA ALA A 146 -9.22 -27.62 -17.35
C ALA A 146 -9.73 -28.67 -18.37
N LYS A 147 -10.98 -28.54 -18.85
CA LYS A 147 -11.53 -29.41 -19.90
C LYS A 147 -10.91 -29.14 -21.29
N LEU A 148 -10.50 -27.92 -21.58
CA LEU A 148 -9.87 -27.56 -22.86
C LEU A 148 -8.41 -28.02 -22.95
N ILE A 149 -7.72 -28.15 -21.82
CA ILE A 149 -6.32 -28.60 -21.77
C ILE A 149 -6.24 -30.14 -21.71
N SER A 150 -7.24 -30.85 -21.14
CA SER A 150 -7.23 -32.32 -21.09
C SER A 150 -7.64 -33.02 -22.39
N TRP A 151 -7.80 -32.28 -23.49
CA TRP A 151 -8.12 -32.77 -24.84
C TRP A 151 -6.95 -32.58 -25.84
N LYS A 152 -5.73 -32.52 -25.31
CA LYS A 152 -4.49 -32.71 -26.06
C LYS A 152 -3.69 -33.82 -25.40
#